data_AF-A0A9E2U2T7-F1
#
_entry.id   AF-A0A9E2U2T7-F1
#
_cell.length_a   1.000
_cell.length_b   1.000
_cell.length_c   1.000
_cell.angle_alpha   90.00
_cell.angle_beta   90.00
_cell.angle_gamma   90.00
#
_symmetry.space_group_name_H-M   'P 1'
#
loop_
_entity.id
_entity.type
_entity.pdbx_description
1 polymer ?
#
loop_
_entity_poly.entity_id
_entity_poly.type
_entity_poly.pdbx_seq_one_letter_code
_entity_poly.pdbx_strand_id
1 'polypeptide(L)' 'VAAAVEKRPGAVADAAAIIAFCRERLASYKVPVLLAFHTADQLPRTPTGKIHKPSLADAFAIEGCRGDRRG' A
#
# COMPACT_ATOMS: atom_id res chain seq x y z
N VAL A 1 10.40 2.37 -0.46
CA VAL A 1 9.53 1.26 -0.95
C VAL A 1 8.12 1.41 -0.39
N ALA A 2 7.08 1.23 -1.20
CA ALA A 2 5.68 1.37 -0.79
C ALA A 2 4.90 0.08 -1.06
N ALA A 3 3.81 -0.13 -0.31
CA ALA A 3 2.92 -1.28 -0.45
C ALA A 3 1.45 -0.82 -0.53
N ALA A 4 0.76 -1.27 -1.58
CA ALA A 4 -0.70 -1.22 -1.66
C ALA A 4 -1.26 -2.59 -1.31
N VAL A 5 -2.20 -2.63 -0.38
CA VAL A 5 -2.77 -3.88 0.13
C VAL A 5 -4.27 -3.90 -0.11
N GLU A 6 -4.72 -4.87 -0.93
CA GLU A 6 -6.15 -5.21 -1.05
C GLU A 6 -6.54 -6.16 0.08
N LYS A 7 -7.47 -5.74 0.94
CA LYS A 7 -8.01 -6.64 1.98
C LYS A 7 -9.10 -7.52 1.38
N ARG A 8 -9.04 -8.81 1.71
CA ARG A 8 -10.17 -9.71 1.47
C ARG A 8 -11.37 -9.25 2.29
N PRO A 9 -12.61 -9.46 1.81
CA PRO A 9 -13.81 -9.15 2.59
C PRO A 9 -13.76 -9.90 3.94
N GLY A 10 -13.96 -9.15 5.03
CA GLY A 10 -13.89 -9.69 6.39
C GLY A 10 -12.48 -9.84 6.98
N ALA A 11 -11.41 -9.56 6.22
CA ALA A 11 -10.05 -9.58 6.76
C ALA A 11 -9.75 -8.33 7.59
N VAL A 12 -9.33 -8.53 8.83
CA VAL A 12 -8.83 -7.47 9.71
C VAL A 12 -7.31 -7.54 9.67
N ALA A 13 -6.70 -6.53 9.05
CA ALA A 13 -5.25 -6.38 9.03
C ALA A 13 -4.91 -4.89 9.19
N ASP A 14 -3.98 -4.62 10.10
CA ASP A 14 -3.46 -3.29 10.39
C ASP A 14 -2.08 -3.10 9.77
N ALA A 15 -1.75 -1.84 9.48
CA ALA A 15 -0.47 -1.48 8.86
C ALA A 15 0.72 -1.98 9.69
N ALA A 16 0.65 -1.83 11.02
CA ALA A 16 1.68 -2.29 11.94
C ALA A 16 1.89 -3.81 11.88
N ALA A 17 0.81 -4.58 11.81
CA ALA A 17 0.87 -6.04 11.72
C ALA A 17 1.54 -6.50 10.40
N ILE A 18 1.21 -5.85 9.28
CA ILE A 18 1.84 -6.18 7.99
C ILE A 18 3.32 -5.77 7.97
N ILE A 19 3.66 -4.60 8.53
CA ILE A 19 5.06 -4.17 8.63
C ILE A 19 5.86 -5.12 9.51
N ALA A 20 5.35 -5.53 10.67
CA ALA A 20 6.00 -6.51 11.54
C ALA A 20 6.25 -7.83 10.80
N PHE A 21 5.22 -8.36 10.14
CA PHE A 21 5.32 -9.56 9.30
C PHE A 21 6.42 -9.42 8.23
N CYS A 22 6.49 -8.27 7.55
CA CYS A 22 7.55 -7.99 6.59
C CYS A 22 8.93 -7.92 7.24
N ARG A 23 9.08 -7.30 8.42
CA ARG A 23 10.37 -7.17 9.13
C ARG A 23 10.92 -8.51 9.59
N GLU A 24 10.06 -9.44 9.97
CA GLU A 24 10.48 -10.79 10.41
C GLU A 24 10.90 -11.69 9.23
N ARG A 25 10.41 -11.42 8.01
CA ARG A 25 10.60 -12.29 6.84
C ARG A 25 11.49 -11.69 5.74
N LEU A 26 11.70 -10.38 5.73
CA LEU A 26 12.40 -9.66 4.67
C LEU A 26 13.59 -8.88 5.23
N ALA A 27 14.59 -8.65 4.38
CA ALA A 27 15.66 -7.71 4.69
C ALA A 27 15.09 -6.28 4.89
N SER A 28 15.68 -5.51 5.80
CA SER A 28 15.14 -4.24 6.28
C SER A 28 14.83 -3.23 5.18
N TYR A 29 15.61 -3.20 4.09
CA TYR A 29 15.40 -2.29 2.95
C TYR A 29 14.21 -2.67 2.04
N LYS A 30 13.67 -3.89 2.19
CA LYS A 30 12.45 -4.36 1.48
C LYS A 30 11.18 -4.14 2.28
N VAL A 31 11.30 -3.72 3.53
CA VAL A 31 10.16 -3.41 4.39
C VAL A 31 9.53 -2.11 3.88
N PRO A 32 8.23 -2.08 3.56
CA PRO A 32 7.57 -0.88 3.06
C PRO A 32 7.61 0.24 4.10
N VAL A 33 7.98 1.45 3.67
CA VAL A 33 7.93 2.68 4.48
C VAL A 33 6.58 3.38 4.38
N LEU A 34 5.85 3.14 3.29
CA LEU A 34 4.50 3.62 3.06
C LEU A 34 3.59 2.41 2.80
N LEU A 35 2.46 2.35 3.49
CA LEU A 35 1.49 1.28 3.34
C LEU A 35 0.08 1.88 3.31
N ALA A 36 -0.67 1.59 2.25
CA ALA A 36 -2.06 1.99 2.11
C ALA A 36 -2.96 0.77 1.84
N PHE A 37 -4.13 0.78 2.47
CA PHE A 37 -5.16 -0.21 2.23
C PHE A 37 -6.13 0.31 1.17
N HIS A 38 -6.43 -0.53 0.18
CA HIS A 38 -7.35 -0.22 -0.89
C HIS A 38 -8.42 -1.31 -0.96
N THR A 39 -9.63 -0.93 -1.36
CA THR A 39 -10.62 -1.90 -1.83
C THR A 39 -10.30 -2.33 -3.28
N ALA A 40 -10.91 -3.42 -3.74
CA ALA A 40 -10.69 -3.92 -5.10
C ALA A 40 -11.03 -2.89 -6.20
N ASP A 41 -11.98 -2.00 -5.92
CA ASP A 41 -12.40 -0.90 -6.80
C ASP A 41 -11.40 0.28 -6.80
N GLN A 42 -10.73 0.52 -5.67
CA GLN A 42 -9.77 1.61 -5.52
C GLN A 42 -8.39 1.30 -6.12
N LEU A 43 -8.10 0.05 -6.46
CA LEU A 43 -6.83 -0.31 -7.09
C LEU A 43 -6.90 -0.05 -8.59
N PRO A 44 -6.11 0.90 -9.13
CA PRO A 44 -6.13 1.20 -10.54
C PRO A 44 -5.64 -0.02 -11.32
N ARG A 45 -6.49 -0.51 -12.22
CA ARG A 45 -6.19 -1.65 -13.09
C ARG A 45 -6.22 -1.20 -14.54
N THR A 46 -5.42 -1.85 -15.38
CA THR A 46 -5.51 -1.72 -16.84
C THR A 46 -6.81 -2.34 -17.33
N PRO A 47 -7.27 -2.04 -18.56
CA PRO A 47 -8.43 -2.71 -19.17
C PRO A 47 -8.29 -4.24 -19.28
N THR A 48 -7.07 -4.78 -19.18
CA THR A 48 -6.77 -6.23 -19.08
C THR A 48 -6.86 -6.76 -17.64
N GLY A 49 -7.20 -5.93 -16.65
CA GLY A 49 -7.35 -6.30 -15.24
C GLY A 49 -6.05 -6.39 -14.45
N LYS A 50 -4.90 -6.01 -15.02
CA LYS A 50 -3.60 -5.98 -14.31
C LYS A 50 -3.46 -4.69 -13.50
N ILE A 51 -2.69 -4.73 -12.41
CA ILE A 51 -2.40 -3.52 -11.63
C ILE A 51 -1.67 -2.48 -12.49
N HIS A 52 -2.22 -1.27 -12.54
CA HIS A 52 -1.61 -0.13 -13.21
C HIS A 52 -0.65 0.58 -12.25
N LYS A 53 0.58 0.07 -12.21
CA LYS A 53 1.65 0.53 -11.32
C LYS A 53 1.97 2.04 -11.42
N PRO A 54 1.90 2.71 -12.59
CA PRO A 54 2.13 4.15 -12.69
C PRO A 54 1.11 4.98 -11.89
N SER A 55 -0.19 4.69 -12.04
CA SER A 55 -1.24 5.38 -11.27
C SER A 55 -1.13 5.11 -9.78
N LEU A 56 -0.70 3.91 -9.40
CA LEU A 56 -0.43 3.58 -8.01
C LEU A 56 0.73 4.41 -7.46
N ALA A 57 1.83 4.52 -8.21
CA ALA A 57 3.00 5.32 -7.82
C ALA A 57 2.64 6.80 -7.66
N ASP A 58 1.82 7.35 -8.57
CA ASP A 58 1.28 8.70 -8.48
C ASP A 58 0.42 8.88 -7.21
N ALA A 59 -0.51 7.96 -6.94
CA ALA A 59 -1.32 7.98 -5.73
C ALA A 59 -0.46 8.02 -4.45
N PHE A 60 0.59 7.19 -4.35
CA PHE A 60 1.51 7.24 -3.20
C PHE A 60 2.37 8.50 -3.14
N ALA A 61 2.71 9.12 -4.28
CA ALA A 61 3.42 10.38 -4.32
C ALA A 61 2.53 11.53 -3.79
N ILE A 62 1.25 11.53 -4.14
CA ILE A 62 0.27 12.52 -3.66
C ILE A 62 -0.05 12.30 -2.17
N GLU A 63 -0.24 11.04 -1.74
CA GLU A 63 -0.49 10.69 -0.34
C GLU A 63 0.71 11.05 0.56
N GLY A 64 1.94 10.87 0.06
CA GLY A 64 3.16 11.32 0.72
C GLY A 64 3.24 12.84 0.89
N CYS A 65 2.59 13.61 0.02
CA CYS A 65 2.49 15.07 0.11
C CYS A 65 1.29 15.53 0.97
N ARG A 66 0.23 14.71 1.06
CA ARG A 66 -0.99 14.99 1.86
C ARG A 66 -0.89 14.50 3.31
N GLY A 67 0.06 13.61 3.62
CA GLY A 67 0.22 12.94 4.91
C GLY A 67 0.86 13.76 6.05
N ASP A 68 1.37 14.96 5.79
CA ASP A 68 2.03 15.82 6.78
C ASP A 68 1.30 17.16 6.97
N ARG A 69 0.11 17.13 7.56
CA ARG A 69 -0.53 18.28 8.23
C ARG A 69 -1.33 17.83 9.45
N ARG A 70 -0.72 17.00 10.30
CA ARG A 70 -1.13 16.84 11.70
C ARG A 70 0.00 17.36 12.59
N GLY A 71 -0.03 18.67 12.80
CA GLY A 71 0.82 19.48 13.68
C GLY A 71 0.26 20.88 13.69
#